data_AF-A0A8K0KB65-F1
#
_entry.id   AF-A0A8K0KB65-F1
#
_cell.length_a   1.000
_cell.length_b   1.000
_cell.length_c   1.000
_cell.angle_alpha   90.00
_cell.angle_beta   90.00
_cell.angle_gamma   90.00
#
_symmetry.space_group_name_H-M   'P 1'
#
loop_
_entity.id
_entity.type
_entity.pdbx_description
1 polymer ?
#
loop_
_entity_poly.entity_id
_entity_poly.type
_entity_poly.pdbx_seq_one_letter_code
_entity_poly.pdbx_strand_id
1 'polypeptide(L)'
;MTCACSKEVNSIIALGLRSDVSLHCSSNGNYETLQCDDGLCWCADYKTGLPLYSIVPEKMMNLLPCYQDDDSFQYLRECESAAVATGRIKDFLFKHGTKFSNMDSDRCDFDGSYGKFQVVENQLRCTWKDRSYIQGYATQLSEINNVTCNCARDSIIFKLSGKIQRLECQGNGNYAKKQFSEGKAFCVDSDGYPTTGFIDLDDCPE
;
A
#
# COMPACT_ATOMS: atom_id res chain seq x y z
N MET A 1 8.05 -6.15 -14.19
CA MET A 1 7.01 -5.53 -13.34
C MET A 1 6.54 -4.26 -14.01
N THR A 2 5.23 -4.03 -14.14
CA THR A 2 4.67 -2.77 -14.71
C THR A 2 4.04 -1.88 -13.63
N CYS A 3 3.69 -2.47 -12.48
CA CYS A 3 2.93 -1.84 -11.41
C CYS A 3 1.56 -1.32 -11.88
N ALA A 4 1.00 -1.92 -12.94
CA ALA A 4 -0.18 -1.39 -13.62
C ALA A 4 -1.43 -1.37 -12.72
N CYS A 5 -1.65 -2.41 -11.90
CA CYS A 5 -2.78 -2.47 -10.98
C CYS A 5 -2.65 -1.41 -9.89
N SER A 6 -1.51 -1.33 -9.20
CA SER A 6 -1.33 -0.35 -8.12
C SER A 6 -1.44 1.09 -8.62
N LYS A 7 -0.97 1.36 -9.84
CA LYS A 7 -1.13 2.69 -10.47
C LYS A 7 -2.59 3.01 -10.77
N GLU A 8 -3.36 2.04 -11.25
CA GLU A 8 -4.79 2.20 -11.54
C GLU A 8 -5.57 2.50 -10.25
N VAL A 9 -5.41 1.65 -9.24
CA VAL A 9 -6.05 1.84 -7.92
C VAL A 9 -5.68 3.21 -7.33
N ASN A 10 -4.40 3.58 -7.37
CA ASN A 10 -3.95 4.88 -6.90
C ASN A 10 -4.59 6.03 -7.67
N SER A 11 -4.72 5.92 -8.99
CA SER A 11 -5.36 6.93 -9.84
C SER A 11 -6.83 7.13 -9.47
N ILE A 12 -7.58 6.03 -9.34
CA ILE A 12 -9.00 6.04 -8.98
C ILE A 12 -9.23 6.74 -7.64
N ILE A 13 -8.42 6.38 -6.63
CA ILE A 13 -8.51 6.95 -5.27
C ILE A 13 -8.07 8.41 -5.27
N ALA A 14 -6.95 8.76 -5.93
CA ALA A 14 -6.42 10.12 -5.96
C ALA A 14 -7.35 11.11 -6.67
N LEU A 15 -8.09 10.64 -7.69
CA LEU A 15 -9.12 11.43 -8.37
C LEU A 15 -10.42 11.51 -7.58
N GLY A 16 -10.55 10.79 -6.46
CA GLY A 16 -11.75 10.77 -5.64
C GLY A 16 -12.97 10.17 -6.33
N LEU A 17 -12.76 9.31 -7.34
CA LEU A 17 -13.86 8.72 -8.13
C LEU A 17 -14.66 7.69 -7.32
N ARG A 18 -13.94 6.84 -6.59
CA ARG A 18 -14.51 5.84 -5.67
C ARG A 18 -13.48 5.44 -4.62
N SER A 19 -13.98 5.04 -3.45
CA SER A 19 -13.15 4.59 -2.31
C SER A 19 -13.32 3.12 -1.97
N ASP A 20 -14.13 2.40 -2.74
CA ASP A 20 -14.48 0.98 -2.55
C ASP A 20 -13.88 0.08 -3.64
N VAL A 21 -12.75 0.50 -4.23
CA VAL A 21 -12.03 -0.26 -5.26
C VAL A 21 -11.63 -1.62 -4.72
N SER A 22 -12.01 -2.70 -5.42
CA SER A 22 -11.72 -4.08 -5.02
C SER A 22 -10.78 -4.83 -5.97
N LEU A 23 -10.05 -4.11 -6.83
CA LEU A 23 -8.99 -4.69 -7.66
C LEU A 23 -7.89 -5.31 -6.78
N HIS A 24 -7.49 -6.54 -7.09
CA HIS A 24 -6.35 -7.17 -6.43
C HIS A 24 -5.07 -6.95 -7.20
N CYS A 25 -4.15 -6.24 -6.55
CA CYS A 25 -2.78 -6.22 -7.02
C CYS A 25 -1.98 -7.32 -6.31
N SER A 26 -1.04 -7.88 -7.04
CA SER A 26 0.03 -8.69 -6.46
C SER A 26 1.06 -7.78 -5.77
N SER A 27 1.94 -8.38 -4.97
CA SER A 27 3.01 -7.66 -4.24
C SER A 27 3.97 -6.85 -5.12
N ASN A 28 3.99 -7.11 -6.43
CA ASN A 28 4.78 -6.35 -7.41
C ASN A 28 3.99 -5.25 -8.14
N GLY A 29 2.73 -5.06 -7.76
CA GLY A 29 1.81 -4.07 -8.29
C GLY A 29 1.16 -4.41 -9.64
N ASN A 30 1.39 -5.59 -10.19
CA ASN A 30 0.64 -6.11 -11.35
C ASN A 30 -0.70 -6.69 -10.89
N TYR A 31 -1.62 -6.91 -11.83
CA TYR A 31 -2.90 -7.55 -11.55
C TYR A 31 -2.73 -9.01 -11.16
N GLU A 32 -3.51 -9.47 -10.19
CA GLU A 32 -3.76 -10.90 -9.99
C GLU A 32 -4.72 -11.43 -11.06
N THR A 33 -4.69 -12.73 -11.33
CA THR A 33 -5.40 -13.30 -12.47
C THR A 33 -6.92 -13.14 -12.33
N LEU A 34 -7.49 -13.37 -11.16
CA LEU A 34 -8.91 -13.11 -10.93
C LEU A 34 -9.07 -11.68 -10.42
N GLN A 35 -9.90 -10.89 -11.10
CA GLN A 35 -10.26 -9.54 -10.69
C GLN A 35 -11.76 -9.45 -10.52
N CYS A 36 -12.20 -8.76 -9.48
CA CYS A 36 -13.57 -8.36 -9.23
C CYS A 36 -13.59 -6.91 -8.78
N ASP A 37 -14.38 -6.09 -9.48
CA ASP A 37 -14.61 -4.70 -9.12
C ASP A 37 -16.03 -4.32 -9.55
N ASP A 38 -16.69 -3.50 -8.73
CA ASP A 38 -18.06 -3.02 -8.99
C ASP A 38 -19.12 -4.11 -9.24
N GLY A 39 -18.97 -5.26 -8.58
CA GLY A 39 -19.91 -6.39 -8.73
C GLY A 39 -19.75 -7.20 -10.03
N LEU A 40 -18.67 -6.95 -10.78
CA LEU A 40 -18.27 -7.70 -11.96
C LEU A 40 -16.93 -8.38 -11.71
N CYS A 41 -16.75 -9.59 -12.25
CA CYS A 41 -15.51 -10.35 -12.18
C CYS A 41 -15.02 -10.80 -13.55
N TRP A 42 -13.71 -10.88 -13.72
CA TRP A 42 -13.06 -11.35 -14.94
C TRP A 42 -11.68 -11.95 -14.66
N CYS A 43 -11.17 -12.73 -15.60
CA CYS A 43 -9.76 -13.10 -15.60
C CYS A 43 -8.95 -12.03 -16.30
N ALA A 44 -8.02 -11.39 -15.60
CA ALA A 44 -7.20 -10.30 -16.10
C ALA A 44 -5.86 -10.80 -16.66
N ASP A 45 -5.40 -10.15 -17.72
CA ASP A 45 -3.99 -10.16 -18.08
C ASP A 45 -3.18 -9.43 -16.99
N TYR A 46 -2.16 -10.10 -16.45
CA TYR A 46 -1.42 -9.59 -15.30
C TYR A 46 -0.76 -8.22 -15.54
N LYS A 47 -0.37 -7.89 -16.78
CA LYS A 47 0.32 -6.62 -17.07
C LYS A 47 -0.63 -5.47 -17.35
N THR A 48 -1.78 -5.74 -17.92
CA THR A 48 -2.68 -4.72 -18.47
C THR A 48 -4.02 -4.61 -17.74
N GLY A 49 -4.43 -5.66 -17.01
CA GLY A 49 -5.74 -5.73 -16.36
C GLY A 49 -6.88 -6.10 -17.31
N LEU A 50 -6.60 -6.20 -18.62
CA LEU A 50 -7.62 -6.47 -19.63
C LEU A 50 -8.22 -7.87 -19.48
N PRO A 51 -9.52 -8.03 -19.73
CA PRO A 51 -10.19 -9.32 -19.64
C PRO A 51 -9.68 -10.29 -20.71
N LEU A 52 -9.23 -11.46 -20.27
CA LEU A 52 -8.83 -12.59 -21.12
C LEU A 52 -10.05 -13.42 -21.58
N TYR A 53 -11.14 -13.36 -20.81
CA TYR A 53 -12.40 -14.09 -21.04
C TYR A 53 -13.59 -13.17 -20.75
N SER A 54 -14.80 -13.72 -20.89
CA SER A 54 -16.04 -13.01 -20.57
C SER A 54 -16.06 -12.48 -19.15
N ILE A 55 -16.56 -11.25 -19.00
CA ILE A 55 -16.86 -10.64 -17.71
C ILE A 55 -18.19 -11.22 -17.21
N VAL A 56 -18.25 -11.59 -15.94
CA VAL A 56 -19.44 -12.17 -15.30
C VAL A 56 -19.85 -11.37 -14.06
N PRO A 57 -21.12 -11.39 -13.64
CA PRO A 57 -21.49 -10.88 -12.33
C PRO A 57 -20.73 -11.60 -11.21
N GLU A 58 -20.45 -10.92 -10.10
CA GLU A 58 -19.70 -11.47 -8.95
C GLU A 58 -20.28 -12.79 -8.43
N LYS A 59 -21.61 -12.92 -8.42
CA LYS A 59 -22.33 -14.15 -8.05
C LYS A 59 -22.07 -15.35 -8.97
N MET A 60 -21.42 -15.13 -10.11
CA MET A 60 -21.08 -16.12 -11.14
C MET A 60 -19.56 -16.21 -11.34
N MET A 61 -18.74 -15.65 -10.43
CA MET A 61 -17.28 -15.66 -10.55
C MET A 61 -16.71 -17.08 -10.69
N ASN A 62 -17.37 -18.08 -10.12
CA ASN A 62 -17.01 -19.50 -10.20
C ASN A 62 -17.09 -20.08 -11.62
N LEU A 63 -17.69 -19.36 -12.57
CA LEU A 63 -17.72 -19.75 -13.98
C LEU A 63 -16.45 -19.32 -14.74
N LEU A 64 -15.58 -18.50 -14.13
CA LEU A 64 -14.36 -18.01 -14.77
C LEU A 64 -13.26 -19.08 -14.77
N PRO A 65 -12.49 -19.25 -15.86
CA PRO A 65 -11.43 -20.25 -15.93
C PRO A 65 -10.28 -20.06 -14.92
N CYS A 66 -10.09 -18.83 -14.43
CA CYS A 66 -9.08 -18.49 -13.44
C CYS A 66 -9.59 -18.58 -11.99
N TYR A 67 -10.87 -18.91 -11.79
CA TYR A 67 -11.41 -19.12 -10.45
C TYR A 67 -10.79 -20.37 -9.84
N GLN A 68 -10.27 -20.24 -8.62
CA GLN A 68 -9.71 -21.36 -7.86
C GLN A 68 -10.71 -21.73 -6.77
N ASP A 69 -11.28 -22.92 -6.88
CA ASP A 69 -12.21 -23.46 -5.90
C ASP A 69 -11.42 -24.08 -4.75
N ASP A 70 -11.14 -23.27 -3.74
CA ASP A 70 -10.59 -23.67 -2.45
C ASP A 70 -11.65 -23.34 -1.39
N ASP A 71 -11.91 -24.24 -0.43
CA ASP A 71 -12.85 -24.00 0.68
C ASP A 71 -12.47 -22.77 1.53
N SER A 72 -11.22 -22.30 1.41
CA SER A 72 -10.72 -21.07 2.03
C SER A 72 -10.71 -19.84 1.10
N PHE A 73 -11.26 -19.96 -0.10
CA PHE A 73 -11.24 -18.89 -1.10
C PHE A 73 -12.11 -17.71 -0.66
N GLN A 74 -11.44 -16.69 -0.14
CA GLN A 74 -11.97 -15.36 0.06
C GLN A 74 -11.28 -14.43 -0.93
N TYR A 75 -12.06 -13.78 -1.80
CA TYR A 75 -11.51 -12.80 -2.75
C TYR A 75 -10.82 -11.67 -1.96
N LEU A 76 -11.59 -10.84 -1.25
CA LEU A 76 -11.03 -9.77 -0.42
C LEU A 76 -10.21 -10.32 0.75
N ARG A 77 -8.94 -9.91 0.86
CA ARG A 77 -8.13 -10.15 2.07
C ARG A 77 -8.71 -9.36 3.25
N GLU A 78 -8.25 -9.68 4.47
CA GLU A 78 -8.78 -9.08 5.70
C GLU A 78 -8.75 -7.53 5.67
N CYS A 79 -7.62 -6.92 5.27
CA CYS A 79 -7.51 -5.47 5.19
C CYS A 79 -8.44 -4.90 4.09
N GLU A 80 -8.43 -5.50 2.89
CA GLU A 80 -9.28 -5.06 1.78
C GLU A 80 -10.76 -5.16 2.11
N SER A 81 -11.18 -6.20 2.83
CA SER A 81 -12.56 -6.38 3.27
C SER A 81 -13.03 -5.21 4.15
N ALA A 82 -12.19 -4.79 5.11
CA ALA A 82 -12.47 -3.66 5.97
C ALA A 82 -12.45 -2.32 5.21
N ALA A 83 -11.45 -2.11 4.35
CA ALA A 83 -11.32 -0.91 3.53
C ALA A 83 -12.50 -0.73 2.56
N VAL A 84 -12.89 -1.77 1.83
CA VAL A 84 -14.02 -1.76 0.89
C VAL A 84 -15.34 -1.55 1.64
N ALA A 85 -15.54 -2.20 2.79
CA ALA A 85 -16.73 -1.98 3.61
C ALA A 85 -16.84 -0.52 4.08
N THR A 86 -15.75 0.05 4.59
CA THR A 86 -15.69 1.46 4.99
C THR A 86 -15.92 2.39 3.79
N GLY A 87 -15.34 2.09 2.62
CA GLY A 87 -15.55 2.82 1.38
C GLY A 87 -17.03 2.85 0.95
N ARG A 88 -17.72 1.70 1.00
CA ARG A 88 -19.15 1.60 0.70
C ARG A 88 -20.03 2.38 1.68
N ILE A 89 -19.70 2.33 2.98
CA ILE A 89 -20.42 3.11 4.00
C ILE A 89 -20.22 4.61 3.75
N LYS A 90 -19.01 5.05 3.43
CA LYS A 90 -18.72 6.46 3.11
C LYS A 90 -19.50 6.93 1.89
N ASP A 91 -19.52 6.15 0.81
CA ASP A 91 -20.29 6.46 -0.39
C ASP A 91 -21.80 6.53 -0.11
N PHE A 92 -22.34 5.56 0.65
CA PHE A 92 -23.73 5.59 1.09
C PHE A 92 -24.05 6.86 1.89
N LEU A 93 -23.26 7.17 2.92
CA LEU A 93 -23.43 8.36 3.75
C LEU A 93 -23.36 9.65 2.93
N PHE A 94 -22.41 9.73 1.99
CA PHE A 94 -22.24 10.87 1.10
C PHE A 94 -23.47 11.08 0.19
N LYS A 95 -23.97 10.00 -0.42
CA LYS A 95 -25.21 10.03 -1.23
C LYS A 95 -26.43 10.48 -0.42
N HIS A 96 -26.43 10.22 0.89
CA HIS A 96 -27.46 10.69 1.83
C HIS A 96 -27.17 12.05 2.47
N GLY A 97 -26.17 12.80 1.99
CA GLY A 97 -25.89 14.19 2.42
C GLY A 97 -24.95 14.34 3.62
N THR A 98 -24.39 13.25 4.13
CA THR A 98 -23.38 13.29 5.20
C THR A 98 -22.00 13.54 4.60
N LYS A 99 -21.44 14.73 4.86
CA LYS A 99 -20.14 15.15 4.29
C LYS A 99 -18.93 14.85 5.19
N PHE A 100 -19.17 14.55 6.46
CA PHE A 100 -18.12 14.26 7.44
C PHE A 100 -18.43 12.95 8.13
N SER A 101 -17.67 11.92 7.79
CA SER A 101 -17.66 10.66 8.54
C SER A 101 -16.33 10.58 9.30
N ASN A 102 -16.37 10.54 10.64
CA ASN A 102 -15.20 10.24 11.47
C ASN A 102 -14.84 8.73 11.42
N MET A 103 -15.00 8.11 10.25
CA MET A 103 -14.60 6.72 10.03
C MET A 103 -13.17 6.71 9.52
N ASP A 104 -12.27 6.19 10.36
CA ASP A 104 -10.92 5.86 9.94
C ASP A 104 -10.99 4.94 8.72
N SER A 105 -10.28 5.31 7.66
CA SER A 105 -10.06 4.39 6.55
C SER A 105 -8.99 3.39 6.94
N ASP A 106 -9.30 2.10 6.81
CA ASP A 106 -8.28 1.07 6.86
C ASP A 106 -7.21 1.35 5.82
N ARG A 107 -5.96 1.43 6.28
CA ARG A 107 -4.81 1.72 5.43
C ARG A 107 -4.26 0.38 4.97
N CYS A 108 -4.60 -0.02 3.76
CA CYS A 108 -4.03 -1.20 3.11
C CYS A 108 -2.97 -0.76 2.10
N ASP A 109 -1.96 -1.60 1.89
CA ASP A 109 -1.15 -1.50 0.69
C ASP A 109 -1.99 -1.95 -0.53
N PHE A 110 -1.55 -1.58 -1.73
CA PHE A 110 -2.27 -1.96 -2.96
C PHE A 110 -2.31 -3.47 -3.22
N ASP A 111 -1.44 -4.24 -2.58
CA ASP A 111 -1.49 -5.70 -2.61
C ASP A 111 -2.37 -6.31 -1.52
N GLY A 112 -3.23 -5.49 -0.91
CA GLY A 112 -4.18 -5.90 0.11
C GLY A 112 -3.59 -6.29 1.46
N SER A 113 -2.28 -6.18 1.62
CA SER A 113 -1.63 -6.32 2.92
C SER A 113 -1.87 -5.10 3.80
N TYR A 114 -1.59 -5.23 5.09
CA TYR A 114 -1.73 -4.12 6.02
C TYR A 114 -0.76 -2.99 5.67
N GLY A 115 -1.23 -1.75 5.78
CA GLY A 115 -0.49 -0.57 5.39
C GLY A 115 0.74 -0.30 6.27
N LYS A 116 1.45 0.77 5.92
CA LYS A 116 2.78 1.08 6.45
C LYS A 116 2.81 1.46 7.93
N PHE A 117 1.70 1.92 8.49
CA PHE A 117 1.58 2.24 9.91
C PHE A 117 0.13 2.20 10.41
N GLN A 118 -0.02 2.09 11.72
CA GLN A 118 -1.29 2.20 12.43
C GLN A 118 -1.27 3.34 13.44
N VAL A 119 -2.44 3.98 13.61
CA VAL A 119 -2.70 4.94 14.69
C VAL A 119 -3.12 4.14 15.91
N VAL A 120 -2.33 4.23 16.98
CA VAL A 120 -2.65 3.59 18.27
C VAL A 120 -2.59 4.68 19.34
N GLU A 121 -3.73 4.93 19.98
CA GLU A 121 -3.91 6.04 20.92
C GLU A 121 -3.59 7.39 20.25
N ASN A 122 -2.43 7.98 20.56
CA ASN A 122 -1.94 9.24 20.00
C ASN A 122 -0.56 9.10 19.33
N GLN A 123 -0.21 7.89 18.92
CA GLN A 123 1.05 7.55 18.27
C GLN A 123 0.82 6.87 16.92
N LEU A 124 1.72 7.14 15.98
CA LEU A 124 1.87 6.40 14.74
C LEU A 124 2.93 5.34 14.94
N ARG A 125 2.60 4.08 14.64
CA ARG A 125 3.54 2.95 14.74
C ARG A 125 3.69 2.28 13.40
N CYS A 126 4.92 2.15 12.92
CA CYS A 126 5.17 1.47 11.66
C CYS A 126 4.80 -0.01 11.77
N THR A 127 4.18 -0.53 10.73
CA THR A 127 3.68 -1.91 10.65
C THR A 127 4.22 -2.65 9.45
N TRP A 128 4.40 -3.95 9.61
CA TRP A 128 4.68 -4.86 8.50
C TRP A 128 3.39 -5.29 7.79
N LYS A 129 3.53 -6.02 6.69
CA LYS A 129 2.43 -6.51 5.84
C LYS A 129 1.41 -7.39 6.56
N ASP A 130 1.81 -7.99 7.67
CA ASP A 130 0.99 -8.85 8.53
C ASP A 130 0.42 -8.10 9.76
N ARG A 131 0.46 -6.75 9.76
CA ARG A 131 0.06 -5.87 10.87
C ARG A 131 1.01 -5.84 12.06
N SER A 132 2.06 -6.64 12.09
CA SER A 132 3.00 -6.63 13.22
C SER A 132 3.73 -5.29 13.32
N TYR A 133 3.99 -4.83 14.56
CA TYR A 133 4.72 -3.59 14.78
C TYR A 133 6.23 -3.76 14.54
N ILE A 134 6.80 -2.84 13.78
CA ILE A 134 8.25 -2.78 13.59
C ILE A 134 8.85 -2.02 14.77
N GLN A 135 9.52 -2.74 15.66
CA GLN A 135 10.07 -2.21 16.90
C GLN A 135 11.06 -1.07 16.65
N GLY A 136 11.00 -0.02 17.48
CA GLY A 136 11.88 1.15 17.38
C GLY A 136 11.39 2.25 16.43
N TYR A 137 10.30 2.03 15.68
CA TYR A 137 9.77 3.00 14.73
C TYR A 137 8.36 3.46 15.09
N ALA A 138 8.30 4.59 15.79
CA ALA A 138 7.06 5.24 16.19
C ALA A 138 7.25 6.75 16.33
N THR A 139 6.18 7.52 16.09
CA THR A 139 6.18 8.97 16.26
C THR A 139 4.81 9.47 16.71
N GLN A 140 4.69 10.78 16.93
CA GLN A 140 3.45 11.44 17.35
C GLN A 140 2.45 11.52 16.19
N LEU A 141 1.15 11.55 16.51
CA LEU A 141 0.07 11.69 15.53
C LEU A 141 0.18 12.97 14.68
N SER A 142 0.83 14.02 15.18
CA SER A 142 1.08 15.26 14.43
C SER A 142 1.87 15.05 13.13
N GLU A 143 2.67 13.98 13.05
CA GLU A 143 3.52 13.66 11.89
C GLU A 143 2.80 12.82 10.82
N ILE A 144 1.47 12.65 10.90
CA ILE A 144 0.71 11.73 10.04
C ILE A 144 0.88 11.95 8.54
N ASN A 145 1.15 13.18 8.12
CA ASN A 145 1.38 13.54 6.72
C ASN A 145 2.85 13.37 6.29
N ASN A 146 3.78 13.22 7.23
CA ASN A 146 5.22 13.13 6.97
C ASN A 146 5.75 11.70 7.10
N VAL A 147 5.03 10.81 7.79
CA VAL A 147 5.45 9.42 8.02
C VAL A 147 5.18 8.54 6.80
N THR A 148 6.23 7.92 6.27
CA THR A 148 6.15 6.91 5.21
C THR A 148 6.45 5.50 5.72
N CYS A 149 7.26 5.35 6.78
CA CYS A 149 7.74 4.05 7.29
C CYS A 149 8.53 3.20 6.26
N ASN A 150 8.98 3.80 5.15
CA ASN A 150 9.67 3.08 4.08
C ASN A 150 10.97 2.42 4.57
N CYS A 151 11.81 3.17 5.29
CA CYS A 151 13.08 2.66 5.81
C CYS A 151 12.88 1.54 6.84
N ALA A 152 11.89 1.70 7.73
CA ALA A 152 11.52 0.69 8.71
C ALA A 152 11.10 -0.62 8.05
N ARG A 153 10.27 -0.55 7.00
CA ARG A 153 9.84 -1.74 6.24
C ARG A 153 10.98 -2.36 5.44
N ASP A 154 11.83 -1.55 4.83
CA ASP A 154 12.99 -2.06 4.11
C ASP A 154 13.95 -2.79 5.05
N SER A 155 14.09 -2.38 6.31
CA SER A 155 14.88 -3.12 7.30
C SER A 155 14.47 -4.59 7.45
N ILE A 156 13.17 -4.88 7.33
CA ILE A 156 12.62 -6.23 7.32
C ILE A 156 12.96 -6.95 6.01
N ILE A 157 12.82 -6.27 4.86
CA ILE A 157 13.14 -6.84 3.53
C ILE A 157 14.62 -7.23 3.45
N PHE A 158 15.53 -6.35 3.88
CA PHE A 158 16.96 -6.61 3.94
C PHE A 158 17.25 -7.81 4.83
N LYS A 159 16.68 -7.84 6.05
CA LYS A 159 16.84 -8.96 7.00
C LYS A 159 16.35 -10.29 6.41
N LEU A 160 15.17 -10.32 5.80
CA LEU A 160 14.61 -11.50 5.14
C LEU A 160 15.46 -11.98 3.95
N SER A 161 16.13 -11.04 3.28
CA SER A 161 17.05 -11.34 2.17
C SER A 161 18.46 -11.74 2.64
N GLY A 162 18.73 -11.82 3.95
CA GLY A 162 20.07 -12.07 4.49
C GLY A 162 21.06 -10.93 4.23
N LYS A 163 20.56 -9.72 3.97
CA LYS A 163 21.37 -8.52 3.70
C LYS A 163 21.29 -7.56 4.88
N ILE A 164 22.32 -6.72 5.01
CA ILE A 164 22.36 -5.66 6.01
C ILE A 164 21.91 -4.36 5.35
N GLN A 165 20.91 -3.70 5.92
CA GLN A 165 20.56 -2.34 5.53
C GLN A 165 21.64 -1.40 6.04
N ARG A 166 22.28 -0.67 5.13
CA ARG A 166 23.35 0.29 5.46
C ARG A 166 22.86 1.74 5.56
N LEU A 167 21.71 2.02 4.97
CA LEU A 167 21.10 3.34 5.06
C LEU A 167 20.49 3.56 6.44
N GLU A 168 20.63 4.77 6.95
CA GLU A 168 20.13 5.18 8.25
C GLU A 168 18.63 5.47 8.19
N CYS A 169 17.89 4.94 9.17
CA CYS A 169 16.48 5.21 9.38
C CYS A 169 16.28 6.21 10.51
N GLN A 170 15.31 7.10 10.34
CA GLN A 170 14.80 7.96 11.42
C GLN A 170 13.85 7.17 12.34
N GLY A 171 13.66 7.65 13.57
CA GLY A 171 12.76 7.02 14.54
C GLY A 171 11.27 7.00 14.14
N ASN A 172 10.87 7.83 13.18
CA ASN A 172 9.52 7.79 12.58
C ASN A 172 9.38 6.73 11.47
N GLY A 173 10.45 5.98 11.18
CA GLY A 173 10.50 4.93 10.16
C GLY A 173 10.84 5.40 8.74
N ASN A 174 11.05 6.69 8.53
CA ASN A 174 11.49 7.23 7.24
C ASN A 174 12.99 7.04 7.05
N TYR A 175 13.44 7.16 5.81
CA TYR A 175 14.87 7.30 5.53
C TYR A 175 15.39 8.62 6.07
N ALA A 176 16.56 8.61 6.73
CA ALA A 176 17.27 9.85 6.98
C ALA A 176 17.64 10.45 5.62
N LYS A 177 17.21 11.69 5.35
CA LYS A 177 17.42 12.34 4.05
C LYS A 177 18.91 12.42 3.68
N LYS A 178 19.76 12.65 4.68
CA LYS A 178 21.21 12.65 4.56
C LYS A 178 21.77 11.29 4.97
N GLN A 179 22.55 10.69 4.10
CA GLN A 179 23.17 9.38 4.26
C GLN A 179 24.69 9.50 4.15
N PHE A 180 25.42 8.51 4.66
CA PHE A 180 26.88 8.50 4.62
C PHE A 180 27.40 7.17 4.07
N SER A 181 28.35 7.25 3.14
CA SER A 181 29.10 6.08 2.66
C SER A 181 30.55 6.46 2.48
N GLU A 182 31.46 5.66 3.04
CA GLU A 182 32.92 5.85 2.93
C GLU A 182 33.40 7.25 3.35
N GLY A 183 32.76 7.84 4.36
CA GLY A 183 33.09 9.17 4.89
C GLY A 183 32.56 10.34 4.06
N LYS A 184 31.79 10.08 2.99
CA LYS A 184 31.14 11.11 2.16
C LYS A 184 29.64 11.09 2.33
N ALA A 185 29.02 12.26 2.35
CA ALA A 185 27.57 12.41 2.47
C ALA A 185 26.90 12.30 1.08
N PHE A 186 25.65 11.85 1.04
CA PHE A 186 24.77 11.92 -0.12
C PHE A 186 23.31 12.00 0.34
N CYS A 187 22.42 12.45 -0.53
CA CYS A 187 21.00 12.59 -0.20
C CYS A 187 20.18 11.46 -0.81
N VAL A 188 19.10 11.09 -0.14
CA VAL A 188 18.12 10.11 -0.62
C VAL A 188 16.71 10.69 -0.63
N ASP A 189 15.87 10.13 -1.49
CA ASP A 189 14.43 10.39 -1.48
C ASP A 189 13.71 9.60 -0.37
N SER A 190 12.38 9.68 -0.36
CA SER A 190 11.54 8.98 0.61
C SER A 190 11.64 7.45 0.56
N ASP A 191 12.11 6.88 -0.55
CA ASP A 191 12.28 5.45 -0.77
C ASP A 191 13.75 5.01 -0.63
N GLY A 192 14.66 5.92 -0.24
CA GLY A 192 16.05 5.61 0.00
C GLY A 192 16.93 5.61 -1.25
N TYR A 193 16.42 6.08 -2.39
CA TYR A 193 17.21 6.18 -3.63
C TYR A 193 18.07 7.44 -3.61
N PRO A 194 19.35 7.37 -4.00
CA PRO A 194 20.22 8.53 -4.07
C PRO A 194 19.68 9.59 -5.04
N THR A 195 19.50 10.81 -4.55
CA THR A 195 19.10 11.98 -5.37
C THR A 195 20.29 12.84 -5.75
N THR A 196 21.44 12.64 -5.09
CA THR A 196 22.70 13.33 -5.36
C THR A 196 23.85 12.34 -5.47
N GLY A 197 24.96 12.78 -6.06
CA GLY A 197 26.26 12.16 -5.84
C GLY A 197 26.79 12.44 -4.43
N PHE A 198 28.07 12.14 -4.21
CA PHE A 198 28.75 12.54 -2.98
C PHE A 198 28.86 14.06 -2.87
N ILE A 199 28.49 14.60 -1.71
CA ILE A 199 28.50 16.02 -1.38
C ILE A 199 29.40 16.30 -0.18
N ASP A 200 30.02 17.48 -0.18
CA ASP A 200 31.05 17.88 0.79
C ASP A 200 30.51 18.63 2.04
N LEU A 201 29.18 18.66 2.28
CA LEU A 201 28.43 19.48 3.28
C LEU A 201 28.06 20.86 2.69
N ASP A 202 26.83 21.37 2.67
CA ASP A 202 25.62 21.22 3.48
C ASP A 202 24.34 21.28 2.62
N ASP A 203 23.23 20.86 3.23
CA ASP A 203 21.85 20.84 2.76
C ASP A 203 21.48 19.88 1.62
N CYS A 204 20.92 18.73 2.03
CA CYS A 204 19.99 18.03 1.17
C CYS A 204 18.78 18.96 0.92
N PRO A 205 18.57 19.44 -0.32
CA PRO A 205 17.56 20.45 -0.62
C PRO A 205 16.20 19.97 -0.16
N GLU A 206 15.45 20.81 0.58
CA GLU A 206 14.11 20.54 1.14
C GLU A 206 13.16 19.91 0.11
#